data_AF-A0A7C7WQY9-F1
#
_entry.id   AF-A0A7C7WQY9-F1
#
_cell.length_a   1.000
_cell.length_b   1.000
_cell.length_c   1.000
_cell.angle_alpha   90.00
_cell.angle_beta   90.00
_cell.angle_gamma   90.00
#
_symmetry.space_group_name_H-M   'P 1'
#
loop_
_entity.id
_entity.type
_entity.pdbx_description
1 polymer ?
#
loop_
_entity_poly.entity_id
_entity_poly.type
_entity_poly.pdbx_seq_one_letter_code
_entity_poly.pdbx_strand_id
1 'polypeptide(L)'
;MCRASSRSGLVRSVTVTRSCCTGLLWSVLFANWGPVDADEPVFIARPNAFKTLVNPPCSYCITEAKRRAGELGPRDPVLAWTRSAHEGGAIPYRFFLAPYRVISDTYGVFVYDPDAGFARGFAPSLEFSFHGWRNGIMVMKHKDGTMYSTLSGRAFAGPRKGDQLQVIPTITTDWGYWNDAYPNSVAYRMFGKYQPVELAVVENADAVRSRGPVDKRLPSHEQVIGVSHGGKTRAYRLTDLERDGGLIR
;
A
#
# COMPACT_ATOMS: atom_id res chain seq x y z
N MET A 1 8.85 43.00 38.73
CA MET A 1 8.15 44.17 38.17
C MET A 1 7.12 43.67 37.16
N CYS A 2 5.85 44.03 37.40
CA CYS A 2 4.61 43.94 36.58
C CYS A 2 4.41 42.69 35.71
N ARG A 3 3.49 41.73 35.94
CA ARG A 3 2.07 41.72 36.40
C ARG A 3 1.14 42.72 35.69
N ALA A 4 0.19 42.18 34.92
CA ALA A 4 -1.24 42.54 34.85
C ALA A 4 -1.90 41.66 33.75
N SER A 5 -2.78 40.71 34.10
CA SER A 5 -4.25 40.86 34.22
C SER A 5 -4.94 40.74 32.85
N SER A 6 -5.65 39.65 32.52
CA SER A 6 -6.97 39.17 32.98
C SER A 6 -8.13 39.59 32.06
N ARG A 7 -9.18 38.74 32.05
CA ARG A 7 -10.55 38.90 31.51
C ARG A 7 -10.71 38.55 30.02
N SER A 8 -11.51 37.56 29.59
CA SER A 8 -12.85 37.02 29.92
C SER A 8 -13.85 37.39 28.81
N GLY A 9 -14.56 36.40 28.28
CA GLY A 9 -15.75 36.56 27.43
C GLY A 9 -15.45 37.05 26.01
N LEU A 10 -16.27 36.85 25.00
CA LEU A 10 -17.65 36.38 24.98
C LEU A 10 -17.93 35.88 23.55
N VAL A 11 -18.75 34.85 23.46
CA VAL A 11 -19.41 34.37 22.24
C VAL A 11 -19.97 35.55 21.44
N ARG A 12 -19.63 35.68 20.16
CA ARG A 12 -20.40 36.52 19.22
C ARG A 12 -21.30 35.64 18.38
N SER A 13 -22.53 35.50 18.88
CA SER A 13 -23.70 35.14 18.11
C SER A 13 -23.88 36.15 16.97
N VAL A 14 -24.06 35.68 15.74
CA VAL A 14 -24.45 36.52 14.61
C VAL A 14 -25.98 36.55 14.59
N THR A 15 -26.54 37.67 15.03
CA THR A 15 -27.96 37.99 14.84
C THR A 15 -28.16 38.45 13.39
N VAL A 16 -28.88 37.66 12.60
CA VAL A 16 -29.36 38.09 11.27
C VAL A 16 -30.70 38.78 11.47
N THR A 17 -30.70 40.11 11.34
CA THR A 17 -31.91 40.94 11.34
C THR A 17 -32.67 40.71 10.02
N ARG A 18 -33.93 40.27 10.12
CA ARG A 18 -34.87 40.23 8.99
C ARG A 18 -35.13 41.65 8.51
N SER A 19 -34.77 41.95 7.25
CA SER A 19 -35.28 43.11 6.54
C SER A 19 -36.20 42.63 5.41
N CYS A 20 -37.42 43.14 5.44
CA CYS A 20 -38.50 42.80 4.53
C CYS A 20 -38.36 43.65 3.26
N CYS A 21 -37.96 43.03 2.14
CA CYS A 21 -38.15 43.60 0.81
C CYS A 21 -38.82 42.55 -0.09
N THR A 22 -40.00 42.90 -0.55
CA THR A 22 -40.82 42.25 -1.57
C THR A 22 -40.11 42.25 -2.92
N GLY A 23 -40.10 41.10 -3.61
CA GLY A 23 -39.82 41.05 -5.06
C GLY A 23 -39.05 39.82 -5.54
N LEU A 24 -39.74 39.00 -6.34
CA LEU A 24 -39.27 37.88 -7.16
C LEU A 24 -38.72 36.63 -6.43
N LEU A 25 -39.59 35.63 -6.33
CA LEU A 25 -39.24 34.22 -6.14
C LEU A 25 -38.40 33.73 -7.33
N TRP A 26 -37.07 33.80 -7.21
CA TRP A 26 -36.17 32.89 -7.92
C TRP A 26 -36.08 31.62 -7.09
N SER A 27 -36.84 30.60 -7.49
CA SER A 27 -36.63 29.22 -7.05
C SER A 27 -35.30 28.73 -7.62
N VAL A 28 -34.22 29.06 -6.92
CA VAL A 28 -32.93 28.40 -7.13
C VAL A 28 -33.11 26.95 -6.68
N LEU A 29 -33.30 26.06 -7.65
CA LEU A 29 -33.13 24.63 -7.47
C LEU A 29 -31.69 24.41 -7.01
N PHE A 30 -31.48 24.33 -5.70
CA PHE A 30 -30.30 23.69 -5.16
C PHE A 30 -30.38 22.23 -5.58
N ALA A 31 -29.72 21.89 -6.68
CA ALA A 31 -29.45 20.51 -7.02
C ALA A 31 -28.63 19.95 -5.86
N ASN A 32 -29.32 19.18 -5.01
CA ASN A 32 -28.70 18.44 -3.93
C ASN A 32 -27.81 17.38 -4.58
N TRP A 33 -26.55 17.73 -4.85
CA TRP A 33 -25.51 16.75 -5.08
C TRP A 33 -25.14 16.18 -3.72
N GLY A 34 -26.03 15.32 -3.20
CA GLY A 34 -25.64 14.37 -2.18
C GLY A 34 -24.52 13.49 -2.75
N PRO A 35 -23.61 12.96 -1.90
CA PRO A 35 -22.67 11.97 -2.36
C PRO A 35 -23.46 10.85 -3.05
N VAL A 36 -23.09 10.53 -4.29
CA VAL A 36 -23.52 9.28 -4.89
C VAL A 36 -22.93 8.20 -3.99
N ASP A 37 -23.79 7.53 -3.23
CA ASP A 37 -23.38 6.40 -2.40
C ASP A 37 -22.74 5.38 -3.34
N ALA A 38 -21.41 5.37 -3.36
CA ALA A 38 -20.68 4.32 -4.05
C ALA A 38 -21.04 3.03 -3.31
N ASP A 39 -21.61 2.06 -4.03
CA ASP A 39 -21.92 0.74 -3.48
C ASP A 39 -20.75 0.23 -2.63
N GLU A 40 -21.07 -0.41 -1.50
CA GLU A 40 -20.03 -0.95 -0.63
C GLU A 40 -19.11 -1.88 -1.44
N PRO A 41 -17.79 -1.66 -1.39
CA PRO A 41 -16.83 -2.49 -2.12
C PRO A 41 -17.00 -3.98 -1.83
N VAL A 42 -17.16 -4.76 -2.90
CA VAL A 42 -17.26 -6.21 -2.83
C VAL A 42 -15.98 -6.79 -2.24
N PHE A 43 -16.10 -7.48 -1.11
CA PHE A 43 -15.01 -8.25 -0.52
C PHE A 43 -15.14 -9.73 -0.89
N ILE A 44 -14.10 -10.31 -1.46
CA ILE A 44 -14.04 -11.72 -1.84
C ILE A 44 -12.99 -12.41 -0.96
N ALA A 45 -13.46 -13.21 0.00
CA ALA A 45 -12.60 -13.95 0.92
C ALA A 45 -11.98 -15.19 0.25
N ARG A 46 -10.66 -15.30 0.34
CA ARG A 46 -9.84 -16.42 -0.14
C ARG A 46 -8.65 -16.69 0.80
N PRO A 47 -8.88 -16.95 2.10
CA PRO A 47 -7.80 -17.09 3.09
C PRO A 47 -6.74 -18.13 2.73
N ASN A 48 -7.11 -19.14 1.94
CA ASN A 48 -6.23 -20.26 1.59
C ASN A 48 -5.64 -20.15 0.16
N ALA A 49 -5.90 -19.07 -0.58
CA ALA A 49 -5.37 -18.92 -1.94
C ALA A 49 -3.83 -18.78 -1.96
N PHE A 50 -3.27 -18.16 -0.93
CA PHE A 50 -1.82 -18.06 -0.74
C PHE A 50 -1.46 -18.40 0.69
N LYS A 51 -0.46 -19.25 0.86
CA LYS A 51 0.13 -19.50 2.17
C LYS A 51 0.89 -18.25 2.59
N THR A 52 0.64 -17.74 3.79
CA THR A 52 1.47 -16.68 4.35
C THR A 52 2.80 -17.25 4.81
N LEU A 53 3.90 -16.56 4.49
CA LEU A 53 5.22 -16.89 5.01
C LEU A 53 5.45 -16.13 6.31
N VAL A 54 5.80 -16.85 7.38
CA VAL A 54 6.01 -16.25 8.71
C VAL A 54 7.43 -16.53 9.16
N ASN A 55 8.15 -15.46 9.51
CA ASN A 55 9.51 -15.49 10.07
C ASN A 55 10.46 -16.48 9.35
N PRO A 56 10.65 -16.35 8.02
CA PRO A 56 11.60 -17.19 7.30
C PRO A 56 13.04 -16.94 7.78
N PRO A 57 13.91 -17.97 7.80
CA PRO A 57 15.30 -17.78 8.18
C PRO A 57 16.03 -16.81 7.24
N CYS A 58 16.91 -15.97 7.79
CA CYS A 58 17.67 -14.98 7.03
C CYS A 58 19.03 -15.52 6.55
N SER A 59 19.58 -14.83 5.55
CA SER A 59 20.95 -14.93 5.03
C SER A 59 21.40 -13.56 4.50
N TYR A 60 22.50 -13.52 3.76
CA TYR A 60 23.00 -12.31 3.11
C TYR A 60 22.68 -12.33 1.62
N CYS A 61 22.38 -11.16 1.04
CA CYS A 61 22.07 -11.02 -0.37
C CYS A 61 23.19 -11.59 -1.25
N ILE A 62 24.44 -11.24 -0.97
CA ILE A 62 25.63 -11.76 -1.67
C ILE A 62 25.78 -13.29 -1.58
N THR A 63 25.29 -13.91 -0.50
CA THR A 63 25.36 -15.37 -0.31
C THR A 63 24.31 -16.05 -1.17
N GLU A 64 23.08 -15.54 -1.16
CA GLU A 64 22.00 -16.10 -1.97
C GLU A 64 22.21 -15.82 -3.47
N ALA A 65 22.79 -14.68 -3.84
CA ALA A 65 23.17 -14.35 -5.22
C ALA A 65 24.14 -15.40 -5.79
N LYS A 66 25.13 -15.84 -5.00
CA LYS A 66 26.04 -16.93 -5.39
C LYS A 66 25.34 -18.28 -5.41
N ARG A 67 24.54 -18.60 -4.39
CA ARG A 67 23.88 -19.91 -4.26
C ARG A 67 22.84 -20.16 -5.35
N ARG A 68 22.12 -19.12 -5.77
CA ARG A 68 20.99 -19.21 -6.73
C ARG A 68 21.29 -18.45 -8.03
N ALA A 69 22.55 -18.29 -8.41
CA ALA A 69 22.97 -17.52 -9.60
C ALA A 69 22.33 -18.00 -10.92
N GLY A 70 21.99 -19.30 -11.02
CA GLY A 70 21.32 -19.87 -12.19
C GLY A 70 19.79 -19.67 -12.22
N GLU A 71 19.22 -19.14 -11.15
CA GLU A 71 17.76 -19.03 -10.96
C GLU A 71 17.31 -17.59 -10.67
N LEU A 72 18.21 -16.75 -10.15
CA LEU A 72 17.99 -15.36 -9.84
C LEU A 72 19.02 -14.50 -10.58
N GLY A 73 18.60 -13.94 -11.71
CA GLY A 73 19.37 -13.06 -12.56
C GLY A 73 19.41 -11.61 -12.07
N PRO A 74 20.26 -10.77 -12.68
CA PRO A 74 20.48 -9.40 -12.23
C PRO A 74 19.25 -8.49 -12.38
N ARG A 75 18.33 -8.80 -13.30
CA ARG A 75 17.09 -8.03 -13.55
C ARG A 75 15.87 -8.59 -12.83
N ASP A 76 16.04 -9.59 -11.96
CA ASP A 76 14.91 -10.08 -11.19
C ASP A 76 14.47 -9.03 -10.17
N PRO A 77 13.16 -8.72 -10.09
CA PRO A 77 12.68 -7.67 -9.21
C PRO A 77 12.74 -8.11 -7.74
N VAL A 78 13.15 -7.18 -6.89
CA VAL A 78 13.20 -7.34 -5.45
C VAL A 78 12.51 -6.18 -4.74
N LEU A 79 11.92 -6.46 -3.59
CA LEU A 79 11.47 -5.42 -2.66
C LEU A 79 12.58 -5.22 -1.65
N ALA A 80 13.15 -4.03 -1.63
CA ALA A 80 14.27 -3.69 -0.78
C ALA A 80 13.90 -2.63 0.25
N TRP A 81 14.61 -2.61 1.36
CA TRP A 81 14.52 -1.59 2.41
C TRP A 81 15.90 -1.34 2.98
N THR A 82 16.14 -0.14 3.50
CA THR A 82 17.39 0.24 4.17
C THR A 82 17.20 0.32 5.68
N ARG A 83 18.22 -0.04 6.46
CA ARG A 83 18.28 0.21 7.91
C ARG A 83 19.73 0.34 8.38
N SER A 84 19.96 0.82 9.61
CA SER A 84 21.31 0.99 10.17
C SER A 84 22.09 -0.33 10.31
N ALA A 85 21.43 -1.39 10.76
CA ALA A 85 22.04 -2.71 10.90
C ALA A 85 22.00 -3.49 9.58
N HIS A 86 23.13 -4.05 9.15
CA HIS A 86 23.23 -4.86 7.93
C HIS A 86 22.73 -4.15 6.66
N GLU A 87 22.80 -2.82 6.56
CA GLU A 87 22.40 -2.06 5.37
C GLU A 87 20.93 -2.20 4.92
N GLY A 88 20.09 -2.96 5.65
CA GLY A 88 18.73 -3.29 5.24
C GLY A 88 18.61 -4.69 4.68
N GLY A 89 17.80 -4.85 3.64
CA GLY A 89 17.58 -6.15 3.01
C GLY A 89 16.79 -6.08 1.71
N ALA A 90 16.72 -7.22 1.03
CA ALA A 90 15.94 -7.39 -0.19
C ALA A 90 15.23 -8.75 -0.24
N ILE A 91 14.00 -8.74 -0.76
CA ILE A 91 13.16 -9.93 -0.93
C ILE A 91 12.91 -10.14 -2.41
N PRO A 92 13.50 -11.17 -3.02
CA PRO A 92 13.23 -11.50 -4.42
C PRO A 92 11.79 -11.94 -4.66
N TYR A 93 11.17 -11.37 -5.69
CA TYR A 93 9.74 -11.58 -5.94
C TYR A 93 9.45 -13.05 -6.23
N ARG A 94 10.20 -13.64 -7.17
CA ARG A 94 9.97 -15.01 -7.65
C ARG A 94 10.10 -16.06 -6.54
N PHE A 95 10.97 -15.83 -5.57
CA PHE A 95 11.18 -16.77 -4.48
C PHE A 95 10.19 -16.64 -3.33
N PHE A 96 9.74 -15.41 -3.04
CA PHE A 96 9.03 -15.14 -1.81
C PHE A 96 7.75 -14.33 -2.02
N LEU A 97 7.84 -13.14 -2.58
CA LEU A 97 6.66 -12.26 -2.64
C LEU A 97 5.58 -12.76 -3.60
N ALA A 98 5.94 -13.33 -4.76
CA ALA A 98 5.00 -13.89 -5.71
C ALA A 98 4.27 -15.15 -5.20
N PRO A 99 4.94 -16.16 -4.60
CA PRO A 99 4.25 -17.35 -4.11
C PRO A 99 3.49 -17.14 -2.79
N TYR A 100 3.93 -16.21 -1.92
CA TYR A 100 3.34 -16.04 -0.58
C TYR A 100 2.44 -14.81 -0.43
N ARG A 101 2.65 -13.78 -1.25
CA ARG A 101 1.94 -12.47 -1.29
C ARG A 101 2.02 -11.63 -0.03
N VAL A 102 2.02 -12.25 1.15
CA VAL A 102 2.21 -11.64 2.47
C VAL A 102 3.32 -12.39 3.19
N ILE A 103 4.31 -11.64 3.68
CA ILE A 103 5.37 -12.15 4.54
C ILE A 103 5.28 -11.39 5.86
N SER A 104 5.03 -12.11 6.95
CA SER A 104 4.95 -11.56 8.31
C SER A 104 6.26 -11.85 9.03
N ASP A 105 7.04 -10.80 9.30
CA ASP A 105 8.43 -10.89 9.76
C ASP A 105 8.73 -9.89 10.89
N THR A 106 9.84 -10.11 11.59
CA THR A 106 10.41 -9.18 12.57
C THR A 106 11.11 -7.99 11.92
N TYR A 107 11.41 -8.04 10.63
CA TYR A 107 11.89 -6.90 9.85
C TYR A 107 10.77 -6.01 9.31
N GLY A 108 9.57 -6.58 9.10
CA GLY A 108 8.43 -5.88 8.51
C GLY A 108 7.35 -6.86 8.08
N VAL A 109 6.18 -6.33 7.74
CA VAL A 109 5.17 -7.07 6.99
C VAL A 109 5.28 -6.64 5.53
N PHE A 110 5.73 -7.55 4.67
CA PHE A 110 5.99 -7.26 3.27
C PHE A 110 4.90 -7.85 2.39
N VAL A 111 4.40 -7.05 1.46
CA VAL A 111 3.32 -7.43 0.57
C VAL A 111 3.67 -7.18 -0.89
N TYR A 112 3.20 -8.05 -1.76
CA TYR A 112 3.23 -7.87 -3.20
C TYR A 112 1.87 -8.22 -3.79
N ASP A 113 1.29 -7.25 -4.46
CA ASP A 113 0.01 -7.35 -5.15
C ASP A 113 0.23 -7.10 -6.65
N PRO A 114 0.54 -8.14 -7.45
CA PRO A 114 0.63 -8.03 -8.90
C PRO A 114 -0.71 -7.68 -9.56
N ASP A 115 -1.84 -7.93 -8.89
CA ASP A 115 -3.17 -7.65 -9.44
C ASP A 115 -3.49 -6.14 -9.38
N ALA A 116 -2.79 -5.42 -8.52
CA ALA A 116 -2.84 -3.95 -8.37
C ALA A 116 -1.51 -3.26 -8.73
N GLY A 117 -0.48 -4.01 -9.13
CA GLY A 117 0.79 -3.50 -9.61
C GLY A 117 1.69 -2.84 -8.56
N PHE A 118 1.68 -3.27 -7.30
CA PHE A 118 2.53 -2.68 -6.25
C PHE A 118 3.13 -3.69 -5.28
N ALA A 119 4.22 -3.29 -4.63
CA ALA A 119 4.76 -3.95 -3.45
C ALA A 119 5.10 -2.90 -2.38
N ARG A 120 5.02 -3.26 -1.11
CA ARG A 120 5.40 -2.37 0.00
C ARG A 120 5.66 -3.11 1.31
N GLY A 121 6.21 -2.39 2.28
CA GLY A 121 6.35 -2.86 3.65
C GLY A 121 5.52 -2.06 4.67
N PHE A 122 5.14 -2.74 5.75
CA PHE A 122 4.63 -2.16 7.00
C PHE A 122 5.54 -2.52 8.17
N ALA A 123 5.31 -1.88 9.32
CA ALA A 123 6.02 -2.17 10.57
C ALA A 123 5.98 -3.67 10.94
N PRO A 124 7.00 -4.18 11.65
CA PRO A 124 7.14 -5.59 12.00
C PRO A 124 5.91 -6.19 12.68
N SER A 125 5.54 -7.41 12.27
CA SER A 125 4.52 -8.24 12.91
C SER A 125 4.57 -9.66 12.35
N LEU A 126 4.25 -10.64 13.20
CA LEU A 126 4.14 -12.05 12.81
C LEU A 126 2.69 -12.51 12.60
N GLU A 127 1.74 -11.56 12.65
CA GLU A 127 0.33 -11.86 12.94
C GLU A 127 -0.61 -11.58 11.76
N PHE A 128 -0.06 -11.17 10.62
CA PHE A 128 -0.84 -10.96 9.40
C PHE A 128 -0.82 -12.19 8.52
N SER A 129 -1.89 -12.35 7.74
CA SER A 129 -2.05 -13.39 6.73
C SER A 129 -2.83 -12.87 5.52
N PHE A 130 -2.58 -13.44 4.34
CA PHE A 130 -3.39 -13.19 3.16
C PHE A 130 -4.87 -13.55 3.42
N HIS A 131 -5.82 -12.77 2.89
CA HIS A 131 -7.25 -13.03 3.13
C HIS A 131 -8.19 -12.90 1.92
N GLY A 132 -7.75 -12.32 0.80
CA GLY A 132 -8.56 -12.20 -0.41
C GLY A 132 -8.42 -10.83 -1.06
N TRP A 133 -9.49 -10.34 -1.69
CA TRP A 133 -9.47 -9.07 -2.44
C TRP A 133 -10.69 -8.21 -2.16
N ARG A 134 -10.48 -6.89 -2.20
CA ARG A 134 -11.51 -5.84 -2.12
C ARG A 134 -11.09 -4.66 -2.98
N ASN A 135 -11.94 -4.20 -3.89
CA ASN A 135 -11.60 -3.15 -4.86
C ASN A 135 -10.37 -3.48 -5.75
N GLY A 136 -10.18 -4.76 -6.08
CA GLY A 136 -9.00 -5.23 -6.81
C GLY A 136 -7.71 -5.22 -6.01
N ILE A 137 -7.76 -4.83 -4.72
CA ILE A 137 -6.61 -4.77 -3.83
C ILE A 137 -6.62 -5.98 -2.91
N MET A 138 -5.45 -6.59 -2.73
CA MET A 138 -5.23 -7.63 -1.76
C MET A 138 -5.58 -7.16 -0.35
N VAL A 139 -6.31 -8.01 0.36
CA VAL A 139 -6.66 -7.85 1.77
C VAL A 139 -5.79 -8.80 2.59
N MET A 140 -5.21 -8.28 3.67
CA MET A 140 -4.60 -9.10 4.71
C MET A 140 -5.41 -9.01 6.00
N LYS A 141 -5.42 -10.11 6.75
CA LYS A 141 -6.12 -10.24 8.02
C LYS A 141 -5.11 -10.45 9.14
N HIS A 142 -5.26 -9.69 10.21
CA HIS A 142 -4.50 -9.86 11.44
C HIS A 142 -5.12 -10.93 12.34
N LYS A 143 -4.34 -11.53 13.25
CA LYS A 143 -4.79 -12.59 14.18
C LYS A 143 -6.02 -12.23 15.01
N ASP A 144 -6.22 -10.94 15.29
CA ASP A 144 -7.35 -10.40 16.06
C ASP A 144 -8.65 -10.30 15.23
N GLY A 145 -8.59 -10.68 13.95
CA GLY A 145 -9.72 -10.60 13.04
C GLY A 145 -9.78 -9.33 12.20
N THR A 146 -8.94 -8.33 12.46
CA THR A 146 -8.96 -7.06 11.72
C THR A 146 -8.48 -7.24 10.28
N MET A 147 -9.22 -6.69 9.31
CA MET A 147 -8.90 -6.73 7.88
C MET A 147 -8.40 -5.38 7.38
N TYR A 148 -7.30 -5.42 6.65
CA TYR A 148 -6.59 -4.25 6.13
C TYR A 148 -6.49 -4.30 4.61
N SER A 149 -6.69 -3.15 3.96
CA SER A 149 -6.24 -2.98 2.57
C SER A 149 -4.72 -2.93 2.56
N THR A 150 -4.09 -3.79 1.77
CA THR A 150 -2.62 -3.79 1.64
C THR A 150 -2.09 -2.60 0.86
N LEU A 151 -2.92 -1.93 0.04
CA LEU A 151 -2.53 -0.71 -0.63
C LEU A 151 -2.47 0.47 0.34
N SER A 152 -3.55 0.73 1.10
CA SER A 152 -3.59 1.92 1.96
C SER A 152 -2.99 1.67 3.35
N GLY A 153 -2.96 0.41 3.81
CA GLY A 153 -2.65 0.07 5.21
C GLY A 153 -3.79 0.40 6.18
N ARG A 154 -4.98 0.77 5.68
CA ARG A 154 -6.14 1.13 6.53
C ARG A 154 -7.00 -0.08 6.84
N ALA A 155 -7.37 -0.22 8.11
CA ALA A 155 -8.35 -1.21 8.56
C ALA A 155 -9.75 -0.81 8.11
N PHE A 156 -10.44 -1.71 7.41
CA PHE A 156 -11.82 -1.46 6.96
C PHE A 156 -12.86 -2.28 7.72
N ALA A 157 -12.43 -3.32 8.46
CA ALA A 157 -13.31 -4.18 9.25
C ALA A 157 -12.56 -4.83 10.42
N GLY A 158 -13.30 -5.26 11.44
CA GLY A 158 -12.79 -5.90 12.65
C GLY A 158 -12.50 -4.91 13.81
N PRO A 159 -11.93 -5.40 14.91
CA PRO A 159 -11.79 -4.63 16.16
C PRO A 159 -11.05 -3.30 16.03
N ARG A 160 -10.13 -3.21 15.08
CA ARG A 160 -9.30 -2.03 14.82
C ARG A 160 -9.75 -1.23 13.58
N LYS A 161 -11.03 -1.30 13.19
CA LYS A 161 -11.56 -0.56 12.02
C LYS A 161 -11.24 0.93 12.12
N GLY A 162 -10.66 1.49 11.05
CA GLY A 162 -10.21 2.88 10.99
C GLY A 162 -8.72 3.07 11.27
N ASP A 163 -8.06 2.10 11.92
CA ASP A 163 -6.63 2.13 12.19
C ASP A 163 -5.80 2.17 10.91
N GLN A 164 -4.62 2.75 11.03
CA GLN A 164 -3.66 2.92 9.95
C GLN A 164 -2.35 2.23 10.31
N LEU A 165 -1.92 1.28 9.49
CA LEU A 165 -0.62 0.64 9.65
C LEU A 165 0.50 1.63 9.33
N GLN A 166 1.55 1.56 10.14
CA GLN A 166 2.79 2.28 9.88
C GLN A 166 3.50 1.66 8.67
N VAL A 167 3.66 2.46 7.63
CA VAL A 167 4.43 2.10 6.43
C VAL A 167 5.91 2.17 6.75
N ILE A 168 6.70 1.20 6.28
CA ILE A 168 8.16 1.30 6.26
C ILE A 168 8.63 1.69 4.86
N PRO A 169 9.70 2.51 4.73
CA PRO A 169 10.27 2.85 3.43
C PRO A 169 10.78 1.59 2.72
N THR A 170 10.22 1.31 1.54
CA THR A 170 10.64 0.22 0.67
C THR A 170 10.75 0.71 -0.76
N ILE A 171 11.65 0.10 -1.53
CA ILE A 171 11.87 0.38 -2.95
C ILE A 171 11.79 -0.92 -3.75
N THR A 172 11.15 -0.87 -4.91
CA THR A 172 11.26 -1.94 -5.90
C THR A 172 12.46 -1.65 -6.79
N THR A 173 13.35 -2.61 -6.93
CA THR A 173 14.59 -2.48 -7.71
C THR A 173 15.01 -3.83 -8.28
N ASP A 174 16.05 -3.83 -9.09
CA ASP A 174 16.69 -5.02 -9.64
C ASP A 174 17.66 -5.68 -8.64
N TRP A 175 17.68 -7.01 -8.62
CA TRP A 175 18.54 -7.82 -7.76
C TRP A 175 20.02 -7.50 -7.93
N GLY A 176 20.49 -7.35 -9.16
CA GLY A 176 21.89 -7.05 -9.46
C GLY A 176 22.31 -5.69 -8.89
N TYR A 177 21.55 -4.65 -9.23
CA TYR A 177 21.78 -3.30 -8.70
C TYR A 177 21.81 -3.28 -7.17
N TRP A 178 20.85 -3.94 -6.52
CA TRP A 178 20.81 -3.96 -5.06
C TRP A 178 22.02 -4.66 -4.43
N ASN A 179 22.48 -5.78 -5.00
CA ASN A 179 23.68 -6.47 -4.50
C ASN A 179 24.94 -5.62 -4.63
N ASP A 180 25.07 -4.88 -5.73
CA ASP A 180 26.22 -4.00 -5.97
C ASP A 180 26.21 -2.81 -5.01
N ALA A 181 25.04 -2.22 -4.76
CA ALA A 181 24.88 -1.05 -3.89
C ALA A 181 24.90 -1.38 -2.39
N TYR A 182 24.42 -2.56 -1.98
CA TYR A 182 24.25 -2.95 -0.58
C TYR A 182 24.74 -4.39 -0.32
N PRO A 183 26.05 -4.67 -0.45
CA PRO A 183 26.59 -6.03 -0.39
C PRO A 183 26.45 -6.68 1.00
N ASN A 184 26.27 -5.91 2.08
CA ASN A 184 26.07 -6.44 3.42
C ASN A 184 24.59 -6.61 3.79
N SER A 185 23.68 -6.34 2.85
CA SER A 185 22.23 -6.47 3.05
C SER A 185 21.77 -7.91 3.22
N VAL A 186 20.67 -8.08 3.96
CA VAL A 186 20.10 -9.40 4.25
C VAL A 186 19.06 -9.82 3.21
N ALA A 187 19.01 -11.11 2.93
CA ALA A 187 17.92 -11.74 2.20
C ALA A 187 17.29 -12.85 3.07
N TYR A 188 16.17 -13.40 2.63
CA TYR A 188 15.73 -14.69 3.16
C TYR A 188 16.54 -15.82 2.56
N ARG A 189 16.83 -16.83 3.37
CA ARG A 189 17.59 -18.00 2.94
C ARG A 189 16.75 -18.83 1.98
N MET A 190 17.20 -18.94 0.74
CA MET A 190 16.54 -19.69 -0.33
C MET A 190 16.93 -21.17 -0.25
N PHE A 191 16.50 -21.84 0.82
CA PHE A 191 16.58 -23.31 0.93
C PHE A 191 15.95 -23.99 -0.29
N GLY A 192 16.32 -25.24 -0.58
CA GLY A 192 15.80 -26.00 -1.72
C GLY A 192 14.27 -26.17 -1.73
N LYS A 193 13.58 -26.00 -0.59
CA LYS A 193 12.10 -25.96 -0.54
C LYS A 193 11.49 -24.68 -1.14
N TYR A 194 12.27 -23.61 -1.26
CA TYR A 194 11.89 -22.37 -1.92
C TYR A 194 12.38 -22.43 -3.35
N GLN A 195 11.44 -22.54 -4.27
CA GLN A 195 11.66 -22.57 -5.70
C GLN A 195 11.14 -21.27 -6.31
N PRO A 196 11.83 -20.68 -7.30
CA PRO A 196 11.33 -19.51 -7.97
C PRO A 196 10.06 -19.86 -8.75
N VAL A 197 9.14 -18.91 -8.83
CA VAL A 197 7.97 -18.98 -9.72
C VAL A 197 8.07 -17.95 -10.82
N GLU A 198 7.36 -18.16 -11.91
CA GLU A 198 7.15 -17.13 -12.92
C GLU A 198 6.22 -16.04 -12.38
N LEU A 199 6.51 -14.79 -12.71
CA LEU A 199 5.68 -13.67 -12.29
C LEU A 199 4.38 -13.67 -13.08
N ALA A 200 3.27 -13.41 -12.38
CA ALA A 200 1.96 -13.36 -13.00
C ALA A 200 1.91 -12.23 -14.04
N VAL A 201 1.48 -12.59 -15.27
CA VAL A 201 1.23 -11.63 -16.37
C VAL A 201 -0.27 -11.38 -16.59
N VAL A 202 -1.12 -12.10 -15.86
CA VAL A 202 -2.57 -11.97 -15.88
C VAL A 202 -3.06 -11.72 -14.46
N GLU A 203 -3.97 -10.76 -14.31
CA GLU A 203 -4.61 -10.44 -13.04
C GLU A 203 -5.50 -11.60 -12.55
N ASN A 204 -5.55 -11.79 -11.24
CA ASN A 204 -6.44 -12.77 -10.63
C ASN A 204 -7.92 -12.42 -10.86
N ALA A 205 -8.72 -13.39 -11.29
CA ALA A 205 -10.14 -13.18 -11.57
C ALA A 205 -10.95 -12.67 -10.36
N ASP A 206 -10.61 -13.10 -9.13
CA ASP A 206 -11.26 -12.60 -7.92
C ASP A 206 -10.84 -11.15 -7.61
N ALA A 207 -9.59 -10.77 -7.91
CA ALA A 207 -9.17 -9.38 -7.84
C ALA A 207 -10.01 -8.52 -8.78
N VAL A 208 -10.09 -8.89 -10.07
CA VAL A 208 -10.88 -8.18 -11.08
C VAL A 208 -12.36 -8.09 -10.67
N ARG A 209 -12.97 -9.20 -10.25
CA ARG A 209 -14.38 -9.25 -9.81
C ARG A 209 -14.69 -8.40 -8.58
N SER A 210 -13.69 -8.11 -7.75
CA SER A 210 -13.86 -7.28 -6.56
C SER A 210 -13.80 -5.77 -6.85
N ARG A 211 -13.52 -5.35 -8.09
CA ARG A 211 -13.43 -3.95 -8.50
C ARG A 211 -14.83 -3.34 -8.65
N GLY A 212 -14.94 -2.07 -8.27
CA GLY A 212 -16.11 -1.25 -8.59
C GLY A 212 -16.10 -0.72 -10.03
N PRO A 213 -17.05 0.15 -10.38
CA PRO A 213 -17.07 0.81 -11.68
C PRO A 213 -15.76 1.53 -11.98
N VAL A 214 -15.25 1.36 -13.21
CA VAL A 214 -14.03 2.04 -13.65
C VAL A 214 -14.29 3.54 -13.76
N ASP A 215 -13.40 4.33 -13.16
CA ASP A 215 -13.38 5.77 -13.34
C ASP A 215 -12.98 6.12 -14.78
N LYS A 216 -13.92 6.69 -15.54
CA LYS A 216 -13.73 6.99 -16.97
C LYS A 216 -12.77 8.15 -17.24
N ARG A 217 -12.31 8.87 -16.20
CA ARG A 217 -11.35 9.97 -16.36
C ARG A 217 -9.96 9.49 -16.78
N LEU A 218 -9.63 8.22 -16.50
CA LEU A 218 -8.35 7.62 -16.84
C LEU A 218 -8.56 6.24 -17.48
N PRO A 219 -7.63 5.78 -18.33
CA PRO A 219 -7.56 4.38 -18.74
C PRO A 219 -7.51 3.45 -17.52
N SER A 220 -8.16 2.28 -17.61
CA SER A 220 -8.30 1.35 -16.47
C SER A 220 -6.98 0.79 -15.92
N HIS A 221 -5.90 0.84 -16.72
CA HIS A 221 -4.55 0.38 -16.35
C HIS A 221 -3.52 1.52 -16.36
N GLU A 222 -3.95 2.78 -16.26
CA GLU A 222 -3.02 3.91 -16.14
C GLU A 222 -2.16 3.76 -14.87
N GLN A 223 -0.85 3.73 -15.04
CA GLN A 223 0.06 3.66 -13.89
C GLN A 223 0.17 5.01 -13.19
N VAL A 224 0.10 4.98 -11.87
CA VAL A 224 0.20 6.17 -11.03
C VAL A 224 1.16 5.96 -9.87
N ILE A 225 1.82 7.04 -9.47
CA ILE A 225 2.55 7.12 -8.20
C ILE A 225 1.66 7.82 -7.18
N GLY A 226 1.32 7.10 -6.11
CA GLY A 226 0.65 7.67 -4.94
C GLY A 226 1.64 8.33 -3.99
N VAL A 227 1.44 9.60 -3.68
CA VAL A 227 2.25 10.38 -2.73
C VAL A 227 1.36 10.79 -1.56
N SER A 228 1.78 10.41 -0.35
CA SER A 228 1.13 10.81 0.89
C SER A 228 2.11 11.61 1.76
N HIS A 229 1.78 12.86 2.06
CA HIS A 229 2.59 13.74 2.91
C HIS A 229 1.71 14.72 3.69
N GLY A 230 1.97 14.89 4.99
CA GLY A 230 1.23 15.83 5.84
C GLY A 230 -0.29 15.59 5.87
N GLY A 231 -0.73 14.33 5.87
CA GLY A 231 -2.16 13.96 5.86
C GLY A 231 -2.88 14.19 4.52
N LYS A 232 -2.17 14.64 3.48
CA LYS A 232 -2.70 14.78 2.12
C LYS A 232 -2.19 13.64 1.26
N THR A 233 -3.07 13.15 0.39
CA THR A 233 -2.74 12.09 -0.58
C THR A 233 -3.06 12.58 -1.98
N ARG A 234 -2.13 12.36 -2.92
CA ARG A 234 -2.32 12.63 -4.35
C ARG A 234 -1.75 11.48 -5.16
N ALA A 235 -2.28 11.28 -6.36
CA ALA A 235 -1.73 10.34 -7.33
C ALA A 235 -1.32 11.12 -8.58
N TYR A 236 -0.16 10.79 -9.15
CA TYR A 236 0.38 11.37 -10.37
C TYR A 236 0.54 10.28 -11.40
N ARG A 237 0.12 10.51 -12.65
CA ARG A 237 0.36 9.55 -13.73
C ARG A 237 1.85 9.42 -13.99
N LEU A 238 2.31 8.19 -14.14
CA LEU A 238 3.71 7.93 -14.44
C LEU A 238 4.09 8.52 -15.80
N THR A 239 3.18 8.46 -16.78
CA THR A 239 3.33 9.05 -18.12
C THR A 239 3.53 10.57 -18.10
N ASP A 240 2.84 11.28 -17.20
CA ASP A 240 3.05 12.71 -17.01
C ASP A 240 4.44 12.99 -16.42
N LEU A 241 4.86 12.20 -15.42
CA LEU A 241 6.18 12.33 -14.81
C LEU A 241 7.31 12.01 -15.79
N GLU A 242 7.13 11.04 -16.70
CA GLU A 242 8.12 10.72 -17.75
C GLU A 242 8.29 11.90 -18.70
N ARG A 243 7.17 12.43 -19.21
CA ARG A 243 7.17 13.56 -20.13
C ARG A 243 7.84 14.79 -19.51
N ASP A 244 7.63 15.01 -18.22
CA ASP A 244 8.13 16.18 -17.51
C ASP A 244 9.57 15.98 -16.97
N GLY A 245 10.23 14.85 -17.29
CA GLY A 245 11.61 14.55 -16.89
C GLY A 245 11.78 14.15 -15.40
N GLY A 246 10.68 13.80 -14.72
CA GLY A 246 10.66 13.48 -13.30
C GLY A 246 11.01 12.03 -12.94
N LEU A 247 11.33 11.19 -13.93
CA LEU A 247 11.72 9.79 -13.70
C LEU A 247 13.22 9.59 -13.87
N ILE A 248 13.86 9.13 -12.80
CA ILE A 248 15.26 8.73 -12.74
C ILE A 248 15.28 7.21 -12.90
N ARG A 249 15.94 6.73 -13.95
CA ARG A 249 16.10 5.29 -14.26
C ARG A 249 17.48 4.81 -13.85
#